data_AF-A0A3M0W7M9-F1
#
_entry.id   AF-A0A3M0W7M9-F1
#
_cell.length_a   1.000
_cell.length_b   1.000
_cell.length_c   1.000
_cell.angle_alpha   90.00
_cell.angle_beta   90.00
_cell.angle_gamma   90.00
#
_symmetry.space_group_name_H-M   'P 1'
#
loop_
_entity.id
_entity.type
_entity.pdbx_description
1 polymer ?
#
loop_
_entity_poly.entity_id
_entity_poly.type
_entity_poly.pdbx_seq_one_letter_code
_entity_poly.pdbx_strand_id
1 'polypeptide(L)'
;MTPKELYHIFLITSNLSKNPTNAVEKVRITGTYVTAKAAKAAAHQVVYDAGYELEMFKAYDVDHAKIESDMAKAHEDSHGLVVHATAQDGTEFRVYVHATPNTLQLSTDEENGRVRADLFYVVQTEVDYNGDDVKLRRHSIEGVFTKYLDARKAALTTLLDKKTKDSFAAWDEAGETETDCGYGENVLVHAVGQDGSNFLVSLIKGQVMESVRLAEAAMRMRR
;
A
#
# COMPACT_ATOMS: atom_id res chain seq x y z
N MET A 1 -3.66 -7.21 25.87
CA MET A 1 -3.89 -8.44 25.07
C MET A 1 -3.32 -8.20 23.70
N THR A 2 -2.48 -9.09 23.19
CA THR A 2 -1.89 -8.94 21.86
C THR A 2 -2.94 -9.31 20.80
N PRO A 3 -3.21 -8.44 19.82
CA PRO A 3 -4.17 -8.75 18.76
C PRO A 3 -3.63 -9.87 17.87
N LYS A 4 -4.53 -10.68 17.30
CA LYS A 4 -4.16 -11.77 16.37
C LYS A 4 -3.77 -11.25 14.98
N GLU A 5 -4.33 -10.11 14.61
CA GLU A 5 -4.16 -9.48 13.30
C GLU A 5 -3.75 -8.01 13.47
N LEU A 6 -3.10 -7.49 12.45
CA LEU A 6 -2.83 -6.07 12.29
C LEU A 6 -3.54 -5.56 11.04
N TYR A 7 -3.93 -4.30 11.07
CA TYR A 7 -4.67 -3.65 10.00
C TYR A 7 -3.86 -2.47 9.46
N HIS A 8 -3.49 -2.53 8.19
CA HIS A 8 -2.56 -1.62 7.53
C HIS A 8 -3.33 -0.74 6.56
N ILE A 9 -3.07 0.56 6.61
CA ILE A 9 -3.70 1.51 5.70
C ILE A 9 -2.79 1.73 4.49
N PHE A 10 -3.30 1.35 3.32
CA PHE A 10 -2.68 1.55 2.02
C PHE A 10 -3.29 2.78 1.35
N LEU A 11 -2.45 3.72 0.96
CA LEU A 11 -2.81 4.84 0.11
C LEU A 11 -2.16 4.61 -1.26
N ILE A 12 -2.99 4.51 -2.28
CA ILE A 12 -2.57 4.45 -3.68
C ILE A 12 -2.98 5.76 -4.33
N THR A 13 -2.03 6.42 -4.99
CA THR A 13 -2.27 7.61 -5.79
C THR A 13 -1.94 7.32 -7.25
N SER A 14 -2.92 7.49 -8.13
CA SER A 14 -2.82 7.28 -9.59
C SER A 14 -3.21 8.55 -10.34
N ASN A 15 -3.02 8.56 -11.67
CA ASN A 15 -3.42 9.66 -12.56
C ASN A 15 -2.85 11.04 -12.19
N LEU A 16 -1.62 11.06 -11.67
CA LEU A 16 -0.91 12.29 -11.33
C LEU A 16 -0.74 13.14 -12.60
N SER A 17 -1.19 14.39 -12.57
CA SER A 17 -1.19 15.35 -13.70
C SER A 17 0.17 15.58 -14.39
N LYS A 18 1.28 15.12 -13.80
CA LYS A 18 2.64 15.17 -14.37
C LYS A 18 3.13 13.82 -14.92
N ASN A 19 2.29 12.79 -14.99
CA ASN A 19 2.62 11.47 -15.50
C ASN A 19 1.77 11.15 -16.76
N PRO A 20 2.25 11.51 -17.97
CA PRO A 20 1.47 11.39 -19.21
C PRO A 20 1.13 9.94 -19.60
N THR A 21 1.70 8.93 -18.95
CA THR A 21 1.44 7.50 -19.24
C THR A 21 0.56 6.81 -18.21
N ASN A 22 0.17 7.46 -17.09
CA ASN A 22 -0.47 6.79 -15.94
C ASN A 22 0.27 5.54 -15.44
N ALA A 23 1.54 5.36 -15.82
CA ALA A 23 2.25 4.10 -15.65
C ALA A 23 2.74 3.87 -14.21
N VAL A 24 2.81 4.92 -13.40
CA VAL A 24 3.41 4.86 -12.06
C VAL A 24 2.38 5.26 -11.02
N GLU A 25 1.85 4.26 -10.32
CA GLU A 25 1.09 4.46 -9.09
C GLU A 25 2.06 4.70 -7.93
N LYS A 26 1.69 5.61 -7.03
CA LYS A 26 2.44 5.80 -5.78
C LYS A 26 1.75 5.05 -4.66
N VAL A 27 2.44 4.05 -4.10
CA VAL A 27 1.95 3.26 -2.97
C VAL A 27 2.59 3.76 -1.68
N ARG A 28 1.77 4.01 -0.66
CA ARG A 28 2.21 4.40 0.69
C ARG A 28 1.46 3.61 1.74
N ILE A 29 2.15 3.26 2.83
CA ILE A 29 1.52 2.66 4.01
C ILE A 29 1.51 3.71 5.12
N THR A 30 0.33 4.24 5.40
CA THR A 30 0.17 5.46 6.22
C THR A 30 0.00 5.18 7.71
N GLY A 31 -0.24 3.92 8.08
CA GLY A 31 -0.31 3.47 9.47
C GLY A 31 -0.71 2.01 9.62
N THR A 32 -0.47 1.48 10.82
CA THR A 32 -0.84 0.12 11.22
C THR A 32 -1.59 0.17 12.54
N TYR A 33 -2.65 -0.61 12.66
CA TYR A 33 -3.57 -0.56 13.79
C TYR A 33 -3.88 -1.96 14.32
N VAL A 34 -4.23 -2.03 15.61
CA VAL A 34 -4.54 -3.29 16.30
C VAL A 34 -6.01 -3.71 16.19
N THR A 35 -6.86 -2.85 15.62
CA THR A 35 -8.28 -3.17 15.35
C THR A 35 -8.72 -2.65 13.99
N ALA A 36 -9.61 -3.39 13.32
CA ALA A 36 -10.21 -2.98 12.06
C ALA A 36 -10.98 -1.67 12.19
N LYS A 37 -11.68 -1.46 13.33
CA LYS A 37 -12.44 -0.24 13.60
C LYS A 37 -11.53 1.00 13.60
N ALA A 38 -10.40 0.93 14.29
CA ALA A 38 -9.44 2.03 14.33
C ALA A 38 -8.83 2.30 12.94
N ALA A 39 -8.45 1.23 12.22
CA ALA A 39 -7.91 1.37 10.86
C ALA A 39 -8.90 2.02 9.90
N LYS A 40 -10.17 1.61 9.90
CA LYS A 40 -11.21 2.20 9.04
C LYS A 40 -11.46 3.67 9.37
N ALA A 41 -11.53 4.02 10.66
CA ALA A 41 -11.70 5.41 11.08
C ALA A 41 -10.54 6.30 10.61
N ALA A 42 -9.30 5.82 10.73
CA ALA A 42 -8.13 6.51 10.23
C ALA A 42 -8.07 6.55 8.69
N ALA A 43 -8.51 5.50 7.99
CA ALA A 43 -8.51 5.42 6.52
C ALA A 43 -9.35 6.54 5.89
N HIS A 44 -10.49 6.90 6.51
CA HIS A 44 -11.30 8.05 6.07
C HIS A 44 -10.59 9.39 6.22
N GLN A 45 -9.60 9.50 7.11
CA GLN A 45 -8.85 10.74 7.36
C GLN A 45 -7.62 10.90 6.46
N VAL A 46 -7.09 9.81 5.90
CA VAL A 46 -5.80 9.79 5.16
C VAL A 46 -5.70 10.86 4.08
N VAL A 47 -6.77 11.05 3.31
CA VAL A 47 -6.77 12.00 2.19
C VAL A 47 -6.73 13.45 2.70
N TYR A 48 -7.40 13.73 3.82
CA TYR A 48 -7.33 15.02 4.52
C TYR A 48 -5.97 15.23 5.19
N ASP A 49 -5.42 14.18 5.79
CA ASP A 49 -4.09 14.19 6.38
C ASP A 49 -2.99 14.45 5.34
N ALA A 50 -3.24 14.10 4.08
CA ALA A 50 -2.39 14.42 2.92
C ALA A 50 -2.55 15.87 2.42
N GLY A 51 -3.44 16.66 3.03
CA GLY A 51 -3.66 18.07 2.75
C GLY A 51 -4.79 18.38 1.77
N TYR A 52 -5.62 17.40 1.41
CA TYR A 52 -6.75 17.61 0.51
C TYR A 52 -8.02 17.92 1.28
N GLU A 53 -8.80 18.88 0.79
CA GLU A 53 -10.14 19.17 1.33
C GLU A 53 -11.21 18.56 0.43
N LEU A 54 -12.41 18.33 0.99
CA LEU A 54 -13.51 17.69 0.26
C LEU A 54 -13.86 18.44 -1.04
N GLU A 55 -13.76 19.76 -1.03
CA GLU A 55 -14.04 20.65 -2.17
C GLU A 55 -13.03 20.49 -3.32
N MET A 56 -11.85 19.93 -3.05
CA MET A 56 -10.82 19.64 -4.05
C MET A 56 -11.13 18.37 -4.85
N PHE A 57 -12.18 17.62 -4.47
CA PHE A 57 -12.61 16.40 -5.15
C PHE A 57 -13.78 16.65 -6.09
N LYS A 58 -13.65 16.09 -7.30
CA LYS A 58 -14.75 15.93 -8.24
C LYS A 58 -15.68 14.79 -7.80
N ALA A 59 -15.09 13.73 -7.24
CA ALA A 59 -15.79 12.58 -6.69
C ALA A 59 -15.11 12.13 -5.40
N TYR A 60 -15.89 11.79 -4.38
CA TYR A 60 -15.41 11.27 -3.11
C TYR A 60 -16.42 10.26 -2.58
N ASP A 61 -16.11 8.98 -2.75
CA ASP A 61 -16.96 7.86 -2.38
C ASP A 61 -16.40 7.14 -1.15
N VAL A 62 -17.27 6.94 -0.16
CA VAL A 62 -17.01 6.18 1.08
C VAL A 62 -18.09 5.12 1.36
N ASP A 63 -19.15 5.10 0.54
CA ASP A 63 -20.18 4.08 0.59
C ASP A 63 -19.63 2.79 -0.03
N HIS A 64 -19.45 1.77 0.82
CA HIS A 64 -18.87 0.50 0.40
C HIS A 64 -19.70 -0.19 -0.68
N ALA A 65 -21.04 -0.11 -0.64
CA ALA A 65 -21.87 -0.78 -1.64
C ALA A 65 -21.74 -0.12 -3.02
N LYS A 66 -21.62 1.21 -3.04
CA LYS A 66 -21.35 1.97 -4.26
C LYS A 66 -19.95 1.67 -4.79
N ILE A 67 -18.94 1.70 -3.92
CA ILE A 67 -17.54 1.38 -4.27
C ILE A 67 -17.44 -0.02 -4.87
N GLU A 68 -17.99 -1.04 -4.20
CA GLU A 68 -17.97 -2.43 -4.69
C GLU A 68 -18.64 -2.53 -6.06
N SER A 69 -19.80 -1.88 -6.26
CA SER A 69 -20.51 -1.86 -7.53
C SER A 69 -19.69 -1.19 -8.64
N ASP A 70 -19.08 -0.04 -8.36
CA ASP A 70 -18.33 0.73 -9.36
C ASP A 70 -17.00 0.05 -9.73
N MET A 71 -16.29 -0.50 -8.74
CA MET A 71 -15.07 -1.29 -8.97
C MET A 71 -15.37 -2.58 -9.73
N ALA A 72 -16.47 -3.28 -9.42
CA ALA A 72 -16.87 -4.46 -10.16
C ALA A 72 -17.16 -4.15 -11.65
N LYS A 73 -17.78 -3.00 -11.96
CA LYS A 73 -17.99 -2.53 -13.34
C LYS A 73 -16.67 -2.19 -14.04
N ALA A 74 -15.71 -1.64 -13.30
CA ALA A 74 -14.37 -1.34 -13.80
C ALA A 74 -13.46 -2.58 -13.88
N HIS A 75 -13.91 -3.74 -13.40
CA HIS A 75 -13.10 -4.94 -13.23
C HIS A 75 -11.87 -4.73 -12.32
N GLU A 76 -12.02 -3.86 -11.32
CA GLU A 76 -11.00 -3.53 -10.32
C GLU A 76 -11.26 -4.23 -8.97
N ASP A 77 -10.20 -4.36 -8.17
CA ASP A 77 -10.30 -4.91 -6.82
C ASP A 77 -10.83 -3.87 -5.82
N SER A 78 -11.92 -4.22 -5.14
CA SER A 78 -12.55 -3.42 -4.08
C SER A 78 -12.31 -4.00 -2.68
N HIS A 79 -11.62 -5.14 -2.57
CA HIS A 79 -11.48 -5.82 -1.28
C HIS A 79 -10.67 -4.97 -0.29
N GLY A 80 -11.34 -4.52 0.77
CA GLY A 80 -10.75 -3.66 1.79
C GLY A 80 -10.66 -2.17 1.39
N LEU A 81 -11.21 -1.77 0.23
CA LEU A 81 -11.27 -0.37 -0.19
C LEU A 81 -12.26 0.40 0.69
N VAL A 82 -11.79 1.48 1.31
CA VAL A 82 -12.56 2.31 2.25
C VAL A 82 -12.89 3.68 1.67
N VAL A 83 -12.00 4.23 0.84
CA VAL A 83 -12.18 5.54 0.19
C VAL A 83 -11.75 5.43 -1.26
N HIS A 84 -12.59 5.92 -2.17
CA HIS A 84 -12.24 6.17 -3.56
C HIS A 84 -12.54 7.63 -3.90
N ALA A 85 -11.52 8.40 -4.28
CA ALA A 85 -11.68 9.82 -4.55
C ALA A 85 -10.91 10.25 -5.80
N THR A 86 -11.49 11.18 -6.56
CA THR A 86 -10.89 11.76 -7.76
C THR A 86 -10.83 13.28 -7.60
N ALA A 87 -9.63 13.83 -7.59
CA ALA A 87 -9.40 15.28 -7.51
C ALA A 87 -9.83 15.98 -8.81
N GLN A 88 -9.98 17.30 -8.74
CA GLN A 88 -10.34 18.12 -9.92
C GLN A 88 -9.33 18.02 -11.07
N ASP A 89 -8.06 17.77 -10.76
CA ASP A 89 -6.99 17.61 -11.76
C ASP A 89 -6.90 16.20 -12.35
N GLY A 90 -7.81 15.30 -11.96
CA GLY A 90 -7.86 13.90 -12.40
C GLY A 90 -7.05 12.94 -11.53
N THR A 91 -6.30 13.43 -10.54
CA THR A 91 -5.57 12.55 -9.61
C THR A 91 -6.54 11.66 -8.83
N GLU A 92 -6.27 10.36 -8.80
CA GLU A 92 -7.10 9.38 -8.10
C GLU A 92 -6.43 8.92 -6.81
N PHE A 93 -7.25 8.74 -5.78
CA PHE A 93 -6.86 8.27 -4.46
C PHE A 93 -7.70 7.05 -4.10
N ARG A 94 -7.04 5.93 -3.83
CA ARG A 94 -7.66 4.71 -3.32
C ARG A 94 -7.05 4.39 -1.97
N VAL A 95 -7.89 4.27 -0.94
CA VAL A 95 -7.45 3.97 0.43
C VAL A 95 -7.97 2.61 0.85
N TYR A 96 -7.05 1.66 1.04
CA TYR A 96 -7.37 0.29 1.44
C TYR A 96 -7.00 0.04 2.91
N VAL A 97 -7.72 -0.87 3.55
CA VAL A 97 -7.35 -1.49 4.82
C VAL A 97 -7.06 -2.96 4.59
N HIS A 98 -5.79 -3.35 4.69
CA HIS A 98 -5.34 -4.73 4.57
C HIS A 98 -5.11 -5.35 5.96
N ALA A 99 -5.59 -6.56 6.17
CA ALA A 99 -5.32 -7.33 7.38
C ALA A 99 -4.16 -8.30 7.15
N THR A 100 -3.25 -8.42 8.13
CA THR A 100 -2.23 -9.48 8.15
C THR A 100 -2.16 -10.14 9.53
N PRO A 101 -1.67 -11.40 9.61
CA PRO A 101 -1.39 -12.03 10.89
C PRO A 101 -0.35 -11.25 11.70
N ASN A 102 -0.56 -11.09 13.01
CA ASN A 102 0.37 -10.42 13.91
C ASN A 102 1.53 -11.33 14.35
N THR A 103 2.37 -11.73 13.41
CA THR A 103 3.52 -12.62 13.65
C THR A 103 4.59 -11.99 14.57
N LEU A 104 4.67 -10.66 14.56
CA LEU A 104 5.60 -9.87 15.36
C LEU A 104 5.10 -9.60 16.80
N GLN A 105 3.90 -10.07 17.15
CA GLN A 105 3.26 -9.86 18.46
C GLN A 105 3.17 -8.38 18.86
N LEU A 106 2.98 -7.49 17.87
CA LEU A 106 2.90 -6.05 18.10
C LEU A 106 1.61 -5.70 18.83
N SER A 107 1.70 -4.73 19.73
CA SER A 107 0.56 -4.15 20.44
C SER A 107 0.78 -2.65 20.61
N THR A 108 -0.24 -1.97 21.11
CA THR A 108 -0.17 -0.54 21.42
C THR A 108 -0.99 -0.22 22.66
N ASP A 109 -0.56 0.79 23.38
CA ASP A 109 -1.27 1.46 24.47
C ASP A 109 -1.98 2.74 24.01
N GLU A 110 -1.82 3.12 22.73
CA GLU A 110 -2.49 4.28 22.15
C GLU A 110 -4.00 4.09 22.09
N GLU A 111 -4.75 5.10 22.51
CA GLU A 111 -6.22 5.11 22.45
C GLU A 111 -6.75 5.03 21.01
N ASN A 112 -6.01 5.58 20.05
CA ASN A 112 -6.34 5.49 18.63
C ASN A 112 -6.03 4.10 18.03
N GLY A 113 -5.46 3.17 18.81
CA GLY A 113 -5.15 1.81 18.37
C GLY A 113 -4.01 1.71 17.36
N ARG A 114 -3.21 2.76 17.17
CA ARG A 114 -2.09 2.79 16.22
C ARG A 114 -0.84 2.13 16.80
N VAL A 115 -0.16 1.30 16.00
CA VAL A 115 1.16 0.74 16.31
C VAL A 115 2.23 1.78 16.00
N ARG A 116 3.06 2.13 17.00
CA ARG A 116 4.11 3.16 16.89
C ARG A 116 5.45 2.67 16.33
N ALA A 117 5.63 1.36 16.18
CA ALA A 117 6.88 0.80 15.70
C ALA A 117 7.19 1.28 14.26
N ASP A 118 8.48 1.50 13.98
CA ASP A 118 8.97 1.64 12.61
C ASP A 118 8.84 0.29 11.91
N LEU A 119 7.95 0.22 10.92
CA LEU A 119 7.65 -1.00 10.19
C LEU A 119 8.06 -0.88 8.72
N PHE A 120 8.57 -1.98 8.19
CA PHE A 120 8.93 -2.19 6.80
C PHE A 120 8.02 -3.27 6.24
N TYR A 121 7.51 -3.03 5.04
CA TYR A 121 6.52 -3.88 4.39
C TYR A 121 7.10 -4.39 3.09
N VAL A 122 6.93 -5.67 2.86
CA VAL A 122 7.14 -6.28 1.55
C VAL A 122 5.79 -6.30 0.85
N VAL A 123 5.68 -5.54 -0.23
CA VAL A 123 4.46 -5.38 -1.00
C VAL A 123 4.67 -5.98 -2.38
N GLN A 124 3.86 -6.98 -2.72
CA GLN A 124 3.79 -7.49 -4.08
C GLN A 124 2.72 -6.73 -4.85
N THR A 125 3.05 -6.33 -6.07
CA THR A 125 2.12 -5.77 -7.05
C THR A 125 2.11 -6.69 -8.26
N GLU A 126 0.97 -7.31 -8.52
CA GLU A 126 0.71 -8.07 -9.73
C GLU A 126 0.09 -7.13 -10.76
N VAL A 127 0.68 -7.06 -11.95
CA VAL A 127 0.23 -6.22 -13.06
C VAL A 127 -0.20 -7.12 -14.21
N ASP A 128 -1.48 -7.04 -14.53
CA ASP A 128 -2.08 -7.72 -15.68
C ASP A 128 -2.16 -6.74 -16.88
N TYR A 129 -1.47 -7.10 -17.96
CA TYR A 129 -1.42 -6.33 -19.20
C TYR A 129 -2.42 -6.90 -20.21
N ASN A 130 -3.21 -6.04 -20.85
CA ASN A 130 -4.06 -6.42 -21.98
C ASN A 130 -3.58 -5.68 -23.24
N GLY A 131 -2.60 -6.26 -23.94
CA GLY A 131 -1.91 -5.55 -25.02
C GLY A 131 -1.02 -4.44 -24.45
N ASP A 132 -1.20 -3.20 -24.93
CA ASP A 132 -0.41 -2.03 -24.49
C ASP A 132 -0.99 -1.31 -23.26
N ASP A 133 -2.20 -1.69 -22.81
CA ASP A 133 -2.86 -1.06 -21.66
C ASP A 133 -2.75 -1.91 -20.39
N VAL A 134 -2.40 -1.27 -19.27
CA VAL A 134 -2.43 -1.87 -17.93
C VAL A 134 -3.89 -1.98 -17.49
N LYS A 135 -4.37 -3.21 -17.28
CA LYS A 135 -5.78 -3.47 -16.93
C LYS A 135 -6.01 -3.49 -15.43
N LEU A 136 -5.10 -4.11 -14.68
CA LEU A 136 -5.31 -4.33 -13.25
C LEU A 136 -3.98 -4.37 -12.52
N ARG A 137 -3.91 -3.62 -11.41
CA ARG A 137 -2.85 -3.75 -10.41
C ARG A 137 -3.47 -4.29 -9.14
N ARG A 138 -2.97 -5.42 -8.66
CA ARG A 138 -3.35 -5.99 -7.36
C ARG A 138 -2.18 -5.87 -6.40
N HIS A 139 -2.41 -5.27 -5.25
CA HIS A 139 -1.41 -5.11 -4.20
C HIS A 139 -1.69 -6.05 -3.03
N SER A 140 -0.65 -6.72 -2.54
CA SER A 140 -0.71 -7.57 -1.35
C SER A 140 0.49 -7.31 -0.45
N ILE A 141 0.27 -7.41 0.87
CA ILE A 141 1.36 -7.40 1.85
C ILE A 141 1.82 -8.83 2.05
N GLU A 142 3.03 -9.13 1.60
CA GLU A 142 3.66 -10.45 1.75
C GLU A 142 4.44 -10.57 3.07
N GLY A 143 4.76 -9.44 3.71
CA GLY A 143 5.37 -9.46 5.03
C GLY A 143 5.51 -8.10 5.69
N VAL A 144 5.57 -8.12 7.03
CA VAL A 144 5.77 -6.96 7.90
C VAL A 144 6.96 -7.22 8.81
N PHE A 145 7.87 -6.25 8.90
CA PHE A 145 9.14 -6.39 9.59
C PHE A 145 9.47 -5.13 10.39
N THR A 146 10.26 -5.28 11.46
CA THR A 146 10.78 -4.14 12.24
C THR A 146 12.18 -3.70 11.80
N LYS A 147 12.83 -4.48 10.93
CA LYS A 147 14.18 -4.21 10.43
C LYS A 147 14.21 -4.23 8.91
N TYR A 148 14.84 -3.21 8.33
CA TYR A 148 14.99 -3.08 6.88
C TYR A 148 15.68 -4.29 6.24
N LEU A 149 16.78 -4.78 6.83
CA LEU A 149 17.55 -5.90 6.26
C LEU A 149 16.76 -7.20 6.23
N ASP A 150 15.89 -7.44 7.21
CA ASP A 150 15.04 -8.63 7.25
C ASP A 150 13.93 -8.53 6.19
N ALA A 151 13.31 -7.35 6.05
CA ALA A 151 12.36 -7.07 4.98
C ALA A 151 13.00 -7.22 3.58
N ARG A 152 14.23 -6.74 3.41
CA ARG A 152 14.96 -6.84 2.14
C ARG A 152 15.22 -8.29 1.75
N LYS A 153 15.72 -9.10 2.69
CA LYS A 153 15.93 -10.53 2.45
C LYS A 153 14.63 -11.23 2.08
N ALA A 154 13.55 -10.93 2.79
CA ALA A 154 12.24 -11.48 2.47
C ALA A 154 11.79 -11.07 1.06
N ALA A 155 11.83 -9.79 0.72
CA ALA A 155 11.44 -9.26 -0.59
C ALA A 155 12.14 -9.95 -1.77
N LEU A 156 13.46 -10.16 -1.66
CA LEU A 156 14.26 -10.83 -2.71
C LEU A 156 13.90 -12.32 -2.91
N THR A 157 13.16 -12.91 -1.97
CA THR A 157 12.76 -14.32 -2.00
C THR A 157 11.26 -14.54 -2.09
N THR A 158 10.45 -13.47 -2.01
CA THR A 158 8.99 -13.51 -1.95
C THR A 158 8.37 -14.33 -3.08
N LEU A 159 8.88 -14.18 -4.31
CA LEU A 159 8.34 -14.89 -5.49
C LEU A 159 8.92 -16.30 -5.69
N LEU A 160 9.85 -16.73 -4.83
CA LEU A 160 10.62 -17.97 -4.99
C LEU A 160 10.10 -19.14 -4.14
N ASP A 161 8.93 -19.03 -3.51
CA ASP A 161 8.37 -20.18 -2.75
C ASP A 161 8.13 -21.38 -3.69
N LYS A 162 9.02 -22.37 -3.60
CA LYS A 162 9.12 -23.56 -4.47
C LYS A 162 9.39 -23.28 -5.96
N LYS A 163 9.76 -22.04 -6.30
CA LYS A 163 10.16 -21.62 -7.64
C LYS A 163 11.61 -21.18 -7.65
N THR A 164 12.24 -21.22 -8.81
CA THR A 164 13.56 -20.62 -9.04
C THR A 164 13.40 -19.37 -9.89
N LYS A 165 14.44 -18.53 -9.95
CA LYS A 165 14.47 -17.37 -10.86
C LYS A 165 14.22 -17.79 -12.32
N ASP A 166 14.78 -18.93 -12.74
CA ASP A 166 14.59 -19.51 -14.08
C ASP A 166 13.14 -19.96 -14.37
N SER A 167 12.26 -19.98 -13.37
CA SER A 167 10.84 -20.24 -13.58
C SER A 167 10.11 -19.04 -14.22
N PHE A 168 10.75 -17.86 -14.25
CA PHE A 168 10.22 -16.63 -14.82
C PHE A 168 10.82 -16.37 -16.21
N ALA A 169 10.08 -15.68 -17.07
CA ALA A 169 10.54 -15.27 -18.39
C ALA A 169 11.59 -14.14 -18.32
N ALA A 170 11.49 -13.30 -17.30
CA ALA A 170 12.49 -12.29 -16.95
C ALA A 170 12.56 -12.11 -15.43
N TRP A 171 13.73 -11.73 -14.93
CA TRP A 171 13.98 -11.47 -13.52
C TRP A 171 15.04 -10.38 -13.38
N ASP A 172 14.65 -9.27 -12.77
CA ASP A 172 15.51 -8.16 -12.41
C ASP A 172 15.46 -7.99 -10.88
N GLU A 173 16.61 -7.84 -10.24
CA GLU A 173 16.68 -7.60 -8.81
C GLU A 173 17.68 -6.50 -8.48
N ALA A 174 17.40 -5.76 -7.40
CA ALA A 174 18.26 -4.69 -6.94
C ALA A 174 19.58 -5.26 -6.41
N GLY A 175 20.70 -4.63 -6.77
CA GLY A 175 22.03 -4.95 -6.23
C GLY A 175 22.10 -4.77 -4.70
N GLU A 176 23.14 -5.30 -4.06
CA GLU A 176 23.23 -5.35 -2.59
C GLU A 176 23.06 -4.00 -1.89
N THR A 177 23.53 -2.91 -2.52
CA THR A 177 23.47 -1.54 -2.01
C THR A 177 22.36 -0.69 -2.66
N GLU A 178 21.63 -1.26 -3.63
CA GLU A 178 20.63 -0.53 -4.40
C GLU A 178 19.25 -0.58 -3.74
N THR A 179 18.53 0.52 -3.84
CA THR A 179 17.19 0.66 -3.26
C THR A 179 16.08 0.17 -4.20
N ASP A 180 16.39 -0.01 -5.48
CA ASP A 180 15.47 -0.50 -6.50
C ASP A 180 16.22 -1.15 -7.68
N CYS A 181 15.48 -1.88 -8.52
CA CYS A 181 15.97 -2.56 -9.71
C CYS A 181 15.64 -1.81 -11.01
N GLY A 182 15.28 -0.52 -10.94
CA GLY A 182 14.95 0.30 -12.11
C GLY A 182 13.49 0.22 -12.60
N TYR A 183 12.63 -0.60 -11.97
CA TYR A 183 11.22 -0.78 -12.35
C TYR A 183 10.23 0.00 -11.46
N GLY A 184 10.73 0.88 -10.59
CA GLY A 184 9.92 1.75 -9.75
C GLY A 184 10.59 2.06 -8.41
N GLU A 185 10.08 3.09 -7.73
CA GLU A 185 10.62 3.50 -6.44
C GLU A 185 10.50 2.37 -5.42
N ASN A 186 11.63 1.96 -4.82
CA ASN A 186 11.72 0.87 -3.85
C ASN A 186 11.35 -0.54 -4.37
N VAL A 187 11.23 -0.74 -5.69
CA VAL A 187 11.00 -2.07 -6.30
C VAL A 187 12.31 -2.86 -6.27
N LEU A 188 12.39 -3.88 -5.41
CA LEU A 188 13.60 -4.70 -5.27
C LEU A 188 13.65 -5.89 -6.22
N VAL A 189 12.49 -6.36 -6.66
CA VAL A 189 12.37 -7.45 -7.64
C VAL A 189 11.33 -7.06 -8.67
N HIS A 190 11.67 -7.23 -9.94
CA HIS A 190 10.73 -7.28 -11.04
C HIS A 190 10.84 -8.66 -11.69
N ALA A 191 9.72 -9.34 -11.89
CA ALA A 191 9.69 -10.63 -12.53
C ALA A 191 8.53 -10.71 -13.53
N VAL A 192 8.75 -11.40 -14.65
CA VAL A 192 7.73 -11.63 -15.68
C VAL A 192 7.39 -13.12 -15.71
N GLY A 193 6.13 -13.46 -15.48
CA GLY A 193 5.60 -14.82 -15.62
C GLY A 193 5.69 -15.33 -17.04
N GLN A 194 5.63 -16.65 -17.23
CA GLN A 194 5.62 -17.28 -18.56
C GLN A 194 4.37 -16.91 -19.38
N ASP A 195 3.32 -16.47 -18.71
CA ASP A 195 2.07 -15.94 -19.25
C ASP A 195 2.12 -14.44 -19.57
N GLY A 196 3.24 -13.77 -19.28
CA GLY A 196 3.42 -12.33 -19.47
C GLY A 196 2.92 -11.47 -18.30
N SER A 197 2.39 -12.07 -17.22
CA SER A 197 2.02 -11.32 -16.02
C SER A 197 3.28 -10.74 -15.35
N ASN A 198 3.22 -9.48 -14.94
CA ASN A 198 4.37 -8.83 -14.29
C ASN A 198 4.16 -8.80 -12.77
N PHE A 199 5.23 -9.02 -12.03
CA PHE A 199 5.27 -9.00 -10.58
C PHE A 199 6.33 -8.02 -10.13
N LEU A 200 5.93 -7.03 -9.33
CA LEU A 200 6.82 -6.05 -8.70
C LEU A 200 6.82 -6.29 -7.19
N VAL A 201 7.99 -6.47 -6.58
CA VAL A 201 8.11 -6.59 -5.13
C VAL A 201 8.80 -5.35 -4.60
N SER A 202 8.04 -4.54 -3.86
CA SER A 202 8.52 -3.30 -3.25
C SER A 202 8.79 -3.45 -1.77
N LEU A 203 9.84 -2.77 -1.28
CA LEU A 203 10.09 -2.61 0.15
C LEU A 203 9.69 -1.21 0.60
N ILE A 204 8.58 -1.10 1.31
CA ILE A 204 8.01 0.19 1.72
C ILE A 204 8.26 0.40 3.21
N LYS A 205 8.86 1.54 3.59
CA LYS A 205 8.84 1.97 5.00
C LYS A 205 7.49 2.61 5.30
N GLY A 206 6.83 2.17 6.37
CA GLY A 206 5.62 2.83 6.87
C GLY A 206 5.91 4.28 7.23
N GLN A 207 5.10 5.20 6.73
CA GLN A 207 5.27 6.63 6.93
C GLN A 207 3.98 7.24 7.45
N VAL A 208 4.05 7.77 8.68
CA VAL A 208 2.97 8.57 9.24
C VAL A 208 2.86 9.85 8.43
N MET A 209 1.64 10.30 8.11
CA MET A 209 1.45 11.62 7.54
C MET A 209 1.93 12.68 8.55
N GLU A 210 2.62 13.72 8.08
CA GLU A 210 3.25 14.70 8.99
C GLU A 210 2.20 15.44 9.84
N SER A 211 1.02 15.71 9.28
CA SER A 211 -0.15 16.23 9.97
C SER A 211 -0.54 15.38 11.19
N VAL A 212 -0.63 14.06 11.01
CA VAL A 212 -0.94 13.08 12.06
C VAL A 212 0.17 13.06 13.10
N ARG A 213 1.43 13.07 12.67
CA ARG A 213 2.58 13.09 13.58
C ARG A 213 2.58 14.32 14.48
N LEU A 214 2.27 15.50 13.92
CA LEU A 214 2.16 16.76 14.65
C LEU A 214 0.98 16.74 15.64
N ALA A 215 -0.18 16.23 15.21
CA ALA A 215 -1.35 16.09 16.07
C ALA A 215 -1.11 15.14 17.26
N GLU A 216 -0.46 14.00 17.03
CA GLU A 216 -0.08 13.07 18.09
C GLU A 216 0.91 13.70 19.08
N ALA A 217 1.91 14.43 18.59
CA ALA A 217 2.85 15.15 19.45
C ALA A 217 2.15 16.21 20.31
N ALA A 218 1.20 16.95 19.74
CA ALA A 218 0.41 17.96 20.44
C ALA A 218 -0.48 17.37 21.54
N MET A 219 -1.12 16.22 21.31
CA MET A 219 -1.95 15.54 22.32
C MET A 219 -1.13 15.06 23.52
N ARG A 220 0.12 14.67 23.31
CA ARG A 220 1.01 14.21 24.39
C ARG A 220 1.51 15.33 25.29
N MET A 221 1.74 16.53 24.73
CA MET A 221 2.15 17.69 25.54
C MET A 221 1.04 18.20 26.48
N ARG A 222 -0.20 17.74 26.30
CA ARG A 222 -1.36 18.13 27.12
C ARG A 222 -1.72 17.10 28.21
N ARG A 223 -0.99 15.99 28.30
CA ARG A 223 -1.10 14.99 29.38
C ARG A 223 0.03 15.19 30.39
#